data_AF-A0A1S8WGE7-F1
#
_entry.id   AF-A0A1S8WGE7-F1
#
_cell.length_a   1.000
_cell.length_b   1.000
_cell.length_c   1.000
_cell.angle_alpha   90.00
_cell.angle_beta   90.00
_cell.angle_gamma   90.00
#
_symmetry.space_group_name_H-M   'P 1'
#
loop_
_entity.id
_entity.type
_entity.pdbx_description
1 polymer ?
#
loop_
_entity_poly.entity_id
_entity_poly.type
_entity_poly.pdbx_seq_one_letter_code
_entity_poly.pdbx_strand_id
1 'polypeptide(L)'
;MLFGETYLSNENCSIDLQMAHPVLDMRLDESMPRELILRRHADFLSAYEKNDDCTLDYLKLSGVFWTLTALDLLGELHNIDREAVLNLVVSCQQADGGLSPAPRHDSHLLSTLSGIQILALFGRMDMLNVDGATRFILSLQNRSLTKEVIFRLALGVIKGA
;
A
#
# COMPACT_ATOMS: atom_id res chain seq x y z
N MET A 1 14.47 22.64 35.72
CA MET A 1 14.45 21.76 36.91
C MET A 1 12.98 21.49 37.23
N LEU A 2 12.55 20.22 37.09
CA LEU A 2 11.38 19.54 37.70
C LEU A 2 9.96 20.10 37.39
N PHE A 3 9.13 19.40 36.61
CA PHE A 3 8.21 18.27 36.96
C PHE A 3 6.99 18.68 37.81
N GLY A 4 5.79 18.25 37.40
CA GLY A 4 4.58 18.29 38.22
C GLY A 4 3.30 17.93 37.45
N GLU A 5 2.98 16.63 37.44
CA GLU A 5 1.68 16.05 37.05
C GLU A 5 0.52 16.63 37.87
N THR A 6 -0.70 16.62 37.32
CA THR A 6 -1.91 15.98 37.91
C THR A 6 -3.18 16.49 37.22
N TYR A 7 -3.77 15.71 36.31
CA TYR A 7 -5.23 15.70 36.07
C TYR A 7 -5.66 14.32 35.56
N LEU A 8 -5.47 13.30 36.39
CA LEU A 8 -6.25 12.06 36.34
C LEU A 8 -7.13 12.04 37.58
N SER A 9 -8.39 12.43 37.43
CA SER A 9 -9.44 12.13 38.40
C SER A 9 -10.81 12.17 37.72
N ASN A 10 -11.23 11.03 37.18
CA ASN A 10 -12.44 10.34 37.62
C ASN A 10 -12.76 9.19 36.68
N GLU A 11 -12.42 7.98 37.11
CA GLU A 11 -13.10 6.78 36.65
C GLU A 11 -14.39 6.63 37.46
N ASN A 12 -15.54 6.61 36.75
CA ASN A 12 -16.66 5.66 36.89
C ASN A 12 -18.02 6.30 36.56
N CYS A 13 -18.55 6.05 35.35
CA CYS A 13 -19.83 5.37 35.14
C CYS A 13 -20.22 5.39 33.64
N SER A 14 -20.54 4.21 33.11
CA SER A 14 -21.03 3.90 31.75
C SER A 14 -19.95 3.87 30.66
N ILE A 15 -19.45 2.67 30.38
CA ILE A 15 -18.80 2.36 29.10
C ILE A 15 -19.90 2.36 28.05
N ASP A 16 -20.30 3.55 27.59
CA ASP A 16 -21.03 3.68 26.34
C ASP A 16 -20.02 3.52 25.21
N LEU A 17 -20.30 2.59 24.29
CA LEU A 17 -19.56 2.44 23.03
C LEU A 17 -19.58 3.77 22.24
N GLN A 18 -18.63 4.67 22.49
CA GLN A 18 -18.33 5.82 21.65
C GLN A 18 -17.20 5.49 20.65
N MET A 19 -17.23 4.29 20.08
CA MET A 19 -16.46 4.02 18.86
C MET A 19 -17.28 4.58 17.68
N ALA A 20 -16.70 5.57 16.98
CA ALA A 20 -17.06 5.98 15.61
C ALA A 20 -18.31 6.85 15.39
N HIS A 21 -18.56 7.90 16.19
CA HIS A 21 -19.22 9.09 15.65
C HIS A 21 -18.15 10.10 15.24
N PRO A 22 -17.95 10.38 13.93
CA PRO A 22 -17.05 11.44 13.51
C PRO A 22 -17.56 12.73 14.15
N VAL A 23 -16.72 13.38 14.95
CA VAL A 23 -16.99 14.76 15.33
C VAL A 23 -17.01 15.56 14.03
N LEU A 24 -18.20 16.05 13.65
CA LEU A 24 -18.36 16.91 12.48
C LEU A 24 -17.66 18.25 12.76
N ASP A 25 -16.37 18.32 12.45
CA ASP A 25 -15.52 19.51 12.64
C ASP A 25 -15.90 20.64 11.64
N MET A 26 -16.53 20.29 10.51
CA MET A 26 -16.93 21.24 9.48
C MET A 26 -18.34 20.95 8.94
N ARG A 27 -19.16 22.00 8.79
CA ARG A 27 -20.46 21.95 8.11
C ARG A 27 -20.26 22.20 6.62
N LEU A 28 -20.56 21.21 5.79
CA LEU A 28 -20.42 21.29 4.33
C LEU A 28 -21.58 22.13 3.74
N ASP A 29 -21.25 22.95 2.75
CA ASP A 29 -22.23 23.76 2.01
C ASP A 29 -23.14 22.90 1.11
N GLU A 30 -24.34 23.41 0.78
CA GLU A 30 -25.29 22.70 -0.09
C GLU A 30 -24.78 22.51 -1.52
N SER A 31 -23.85 23.34 -1.99
CA SER A 31 -23.24 23.21 -3.33
C SER A 31 -22.25 22.06 -3.47
N MET A 32 -21.85 21.40 -2.36
CA MET A 32 -20.85 20.35 -2.38
C MET A 32 -21.44 19.03 -2.92
N PRO A 33 -20.72 18.31 -3.81
CA PRO A 33 -21.14 17.00 -4.25
C PRO A 33 -21.28 16.04 -3.07
N ARG A 34 -22.47 15.45 -2.93
CA ARG A 34 -22.77 14.43 -1.89
C ARG A 34 -22.60 13.00 -2.40
N GLU A 35 -22.38 12.85 -3.69
CA GLU A 35 -22.21 11.57 -4.38
C GLU A 35 -20.80 11.46 -4.96
N LEU A 36 -20.31 10.22 -5.03
CA LEU A 36 -19.00 9.92 -5.59
C LEU A 36 -19.05 10.05 -7.12
N ILE A 37 -18.25 10.95 -7.68
CA ILE A 37 -18.23 11.21 -9.13
C ILE A 37 -17.20 10.28 -9.80
N LEU A 38 -17.55 9.00 -9.93
CA LEU A 38 -16.67 7.91 -10.40
C LEU A 38 -15.86 8.30 -11.66
N ARG A 39 -16.54 8.83 -12.68
CA ARG A 39 -15.91 9.21 -13.95
C ARG A 39 -14.78 10.22 -13.79
N ARG A 40 -14.95 11.23 -12.92
CA ARG A 40 -13.89 12.24 -12.69
C ARG A 40 -12.67 11.63 -12.00
N HIS A 41 -12.87 10.65 -11.13
CA HIS A 41 -11.76 9.93 -10.50
C HIS A 41 -11.03 9.05 -11.51
N ALA A 42 -11.76 8.33 -12.36
CA ALA A 42 -11.16 7.54 -13.44
C ALA A 42 -10.36 8.43 -14.40
N ASP A 43 -10.93 9.54 -14.88
CA ASP A 43 -10.26 10.49 -15.77
C ASP A 43 -8.97 11.06 -15.14
N PHE A 44 -8.99 11.37 -13.84
CA PHE A 44 -7.82 11.84 -13.10
C PHE A 44 -6.73 10.77 -13.02
N LEU A 45 -7.10 9.53 -12.69
CA LEU A 45 -6.17 8.42 -12.54
C LEU A 45 -5.56 8.01 -13.89
N SER A 46 -6.33 7.98 -14.96
CA SER A 46 -5.85 7.71 -16.33
C SER A 46 -4.93 8.81 -16.88
N ALA A 47 -5.00 10.04 -16.34
CA ALA A 47 -4.07 11.11 -16.70
C ALA A 47 -2.70 10.96 -16.03
N TYR A 48 -2.59 10.18 -14.95
CA TYR A 48 -1.37 10.05 -14.15
C TYR A 48 -0.20 9.45 -14.94
N GLU A 49 -0.44 8.53 -15.87
CA GLU A 49 0.61 7.87 -16.67
C GLU A 49 1.38 8.81 -17.60
N LYS A 50 0.87 10.02 -17.87
CA LYS A 50 1.43 10.91 -18.90
C LYS A 50 2.57 11.81 -18.42
N ASN A 51 2.83 11.88 -17.11
CA ASN A 51 3.85 12.76 -16.54
C ASN A 51 5.08 11.95 -16.11
N ASP A 52 6.19 12.08 -16.84
CA ASP A 52 7.47 11.48 -16.48
C ASP A 52 8.26 12.45 -15.57
N ASP A 53 7.85 12.51 -14.31
CA ASP A 53 8.54 13.29 -13.27
C ASP A 53 9.54 12.40 -12.51
N CYS A 54 10.82 12.56 -12.80
CA CYS A 54 11.89 11.79 -12.17
C CYS A 54 12.00 12.03 -10.66
N THR A 55 11.43 13.11 -10.13
CA THR A 55 11.40 13.34 -8.68
C THR A 55 10.51 12.36 -7.95
N LEU A 56 9.60 11.66 -8.64
CA LEU A 56 8.70 10.66 -8.06
C LEU A 56 9.13 9.23 -8.34
N ASP A 57 10.29 9.02 -8.97
CA ASP A 57 10.78 7.69 -9.35
C ASP A 57 10.91 6.74 -8.16
N TYR A 58 11.24 7.25 -6.97
CA TYR A 58 11.35 6.44 -5.74
C TYR A 58 10.00 5.88 -5.24
N LEU A 59 8.86 6.35 -5.77
CA LEU A 59 7.53 5.84 -5.47
C LEU A 59 6.80 5.30 -6.71
N LYS A 60 7.39 5.36 -7.91
CA LYS A 60 6.72 5.12 -9.18
C LYS A 60 5.93 3.81 -9.22
N LEU A 61 6.56 2.68 -8.88
CA LEU A 61 5.89 1.37 -8.88
C LEU A 61 4.73 1.29 -7.86
N SER A 62 4.85 1.97 -6.72
CA SER A 62 3.77 2.03 -5.72
C SER A 62 2.63 2.95 -6.18
N GLY A 63 2.95 4.08 -6.81
CA GLY A 63 1.97 4.97 -7.43
C GLY A 63 1.16 4.26 -8.52
N VAL A 64 1.83 3.49 -9.37
CA VAL A 64 1.17 2.64 -10.37
C VAL A 64 0.23 1.64 -9.71
N PHE A 65 0.66 0.93 -8.66
CA PHE A 65 -0.21 0.00 -7.93
C PHE A 65 -1.48 0.66 -7.38
N TRP A 66 -1.37 1.84 -6.74
CA TRP A 66 -2.53 2.55 -6.21
C TRP A 66 -3.51 2.99 -7.31
N THR A 67 -2.97 3.51 -8.43
CA THR A 67 -3.76 3.92 -9.59
C THR A 67 -4.52 2.74 -10.18
N LEU A 68 -3.85 1.60 -10.39
CA LEU A 68 -4.47 0.41 -10.95
C LEU A 68 -5.54 -0.18 -10.03
N THR A 69 -5.26 -0.26 -8.73
CA THR A 69 -6.23 -0.77 -7.75
C THR A 69 -7.46 0.12 -7.69
N ALA A 70 -7.28 1.44 -7.70
CA ALA A 70 -8.40 2.37 -7.74
C ALA A 70 -9.21 2.22 -9.04
N LEU A 71 -8.57 2.08 -10.19
CA LEU A 71 -9.27 1.85 -11.46
C LEU A 71 -9.99 0.50 -11.51
N ASP A 72 -9.43 -0.56 -10.93
CA ASP A 72 -10.09 -1.86 -10.80
C ASP A 72 -11.35 -1.77 -9.93
N LEU A 73 -11.26 -1.08 -8.79
CA LEU A 73 -12.42 -0.80 -7.93
C LEU A 73 -13.51 0.03 -8.64
N LEU A 74 -13.11 0.88 -9.60
CA LEU A 74 -14.03 1.68 -10.42
C LEU A 74 -14.56 0.91 -11.64
N GLY A 75 -14.05 -0.30 -11.95
CA GLY A 75 -14.39 -1.05 -13.16
C GLY A 75 -13.73 -0.53 -14.45
N GLU A 76 -12.74 0.36 -14.32
CA GLU A 76 -12.11 1.11 -15.42
C GLU A 76 -10.69 0.60 -15.74
N LEU A 77 -10.27 -0.53 -15.17
CA LEU A 77 -8.94 -1.11 -15.39
C LEU A 77 -8.65 -1.41 -16.88
N HIS A 78 -9.69 -1.66 -17.67
CA HIS A 78 -9.60 -1.96 -19.10
C HIS A 78 -9.08 -0.78 -19.96
N ASN A 79 -9.06 0.45 -19.42
CA ASN A 79 -8.55 1.63 -20.11
C ASN A 79 -7.03 1.80 -20.01
N ILE A 80 -6.35 0.94 -19.25
CA ILE A 80 -4.90 1.03 -19.05
C ILE A 80 -4.15 0.13 -20.03
N ASP A 81 -3.00 0.61 -20.49
CA ASP A 81 -2.04 -0.19 -21.25
C ASP A 81 -1.36 -1.22 -20.32
N ARG A 82 -1.99 -2.39 -20.22
CA ARG A 82 -1.51 -3.51 -19.42
C ARG A 82 -0.06 -3.89 -19.77
N GLU A 83 0.30 -3.92 -21.05
CA GLU A 83 1.64 -4.37 -21.46
C GLU A 83 2.71 -3.36 -21.07
N ALA A 84 2.42 -2.06 -21.17
CA ALA A 84 3.32 -1.02 -20.67
C ALA A 84 3.61 -1.18 -19.16
N VAL A 85 2.56 -1.44 -18.36
CA VAL A 85 2.72 -1.69 -16.91
C VAL A 85 3.52 -2.95 -16.63
N LEU A 86 3.21 -4.08 -17.29
CA LEU A 86 3.94 -5.33 -17.08
C LEU A 86 5.42 -5.19 -17.44
N ASN A 87 5.73 -4.48 -18.52
CA ASN A 87 7.10 -4.16 -18.92
C ASN A 87 7.82 -3.30 -17.86
N LEU A 88 7.15 -2.32 -17.27
CA LEU A 88 7.69 -1.54 -16.15
C LEU A 88 8.04 -2.46 -14.97
N VAL A 89 7.11 -3.33 -14.54
CA VAL A 89 7.36 -4.25 -13.41
C VAL A 89 8.57 -5.15 -13.69
N VAL A 90 8.65 -5.77 -14.87
CA VAL A 90 9.77 -6.63 -15.25
C VAL A 90 11.09 -5.86 -15.25
N SER A 91 11.10 -4.64 -15.77
CA SER A 91 12.29 -3.78 -15.80
C SER A 91 12.79 -3.35 -14.42
N CYS A 92 11.94 -3.48 -13.38
CA CYS A 92 12.29 -3.18 -12.00
C CYS A 92 12.86 -4.38 -11.24
N GLN A 93 12.77 -5.62 -11.76
CA GLN A 93 13.35 -6.79 -11.11
C GLN A 93 14.88 -6.71 -11.09
N GLN A 94 15.49 -6.94 -9.93
CA GLN A 94 16.93 -6.85 -9.72
C GLN A 94 17.57 -8.22 -9.51
N ALA A 95 18.89 -8.28 -9.63
CA ALA A 95 19.67 -9.52 -9.50
C ALA A 95 19.61 -10.12 -8.08
N ASP A 96 19.37 -9.31 -7.05
CA ASP A 96 19.17 -9.78 -5.67
C ASP A 96 17.78 -10.41 -5.46
N GLY A 97 16.89 -10.30 -6.44
CA GLY A 97 15.54 -10.83 -6.45
C GLY A 97 14.46 -9.85 -5.99
N GLY A 98 14.84 -8.69 -5.44
CA GLY A 98 13.90 -7.62 -5.12
C GLY A 98 13.46 -6.84 -6.37
N LEU A 99 12.46 -5.99 -6.20
CA LEU A 99 12.09 -5.00 -7.22
C LEU A 99 12.43 -3.60 -6.74
N SER A 100 12.91 -2.78 -7.66
CA SER A 100 13.16 -1.36 -7.48
C SER A 100 11.87 -0.54 -7.71
N PRO A 101 11.76 0.68 -7.17
CA PRO A 101 10.60 1.55 -7.42
C PRO A 101 10.51 2.05 -8.87
N ALA A 102 11.64 2.14 -9.56
CA ALA A 102 11.77 2.45 -10.98
C ALA A 102 13.07 1.82 -11.52
N PRO A 103 13.27 1.70 -12.84
CA PRO A 103 14.53 1.23 -13.40
C PRO A 103 15.73 2.05 -12.89
N ARG A 104 16.88 1.41 -12.68
CA ARG A 104 18.13 2.02 -12.18
C ARG A 104 18.13 2.44 -10.70
N HIS A 105 17.09 2.11 -9.94
CA HIS A 105 17.08 2.22 -8.48
C HIS A 105 17.38 0.87 -7.84
N ASP A 106 17.72 0.90 -6.55
CA ASP A 106 17.95 -0.31 -5.76
C ASP A 106 16.63 -1.00 -5.38
N SER A 107 16.72 -2.30 -5.11
CA SER A 107 15.62 -3.10 -4.59
C SER A 107 15.11 -2.56 -3.25
N HIS A 108 13.79 -2.56 -3.09
CA HIS A 108 13.16 -2.17 -1.83
C HIS A 108 11.94 -3.04 -1.54
N LEU A 109 11.69 -3.34 -0.26
CA LEU A 109 10.57 -4.21 0.14
C LEU A 109 9.20 -3.65 -0.28
N LEU A 110 9.02 -2.33 -0.16
CA LEU A 110 7.77 -1.66 -0.58
C LEU A 110 7.51 -1.82 -2.08
N SER A 111 8.52 -1.58 -2.92
CA SER A 111 8.40 -1.73 -4.37
C SER A 111 8.25 -3.18 -4.80
N THR A 112 8.91 -4.10 -4.08
CA THR A 112 8.73 -5.56 -4.24
C THR A 112 7.28 -5.96 -3.99
N LEU A 113 6.67 -5.47 -2.90
CA LEU A 113 5.26 -5.68 -2.62
C LEU A 113 4.36 -5.13 -3.74
N SER A 114 4.55 -3.86 -4.12
CA SER A 114 3.75 -3.20 -5.15
C SER A 114 3.82 -3.94 -6.49
N GLY A 115 5.01 -4.36 -6.93
CA GLY A 115 5.17 -5.13 -8.17
C GLY A 115 4.50 -6.50 -8.12
N ILE A 116 4.58 -7.23 -6.99
CA ILE A 116 3.85 -8.49 -6.79
C ILE A 116 2.34 -8.26 -6.89
N GLN A 117 1.83 -7.21 -6.25
CA GLN A 117 0.39 -6.88 -6.29
C GLN A 117 -0.09 -6.54 -7.70
N ILE A 118 0.72 -5.80 -8.48
CA ILE A 118 0.41 -5.49 -9.89
C ILE A 118 0.35 -6.78 -10.72
N LEU A 119 1.31 -7.68 -10.56
CA LEU A 119 1.31 -8.96 -11.27
C LEU A 119 0.11 -9.83 -10.85
N ALA A 120 -0.24 -9.84 -9.56
CA ALA A 120 -1.41 -10.54 -9.06
C ALA A 120 -2.72 -9.97 -9.64
N LEU A 121 -2.85 -8.63 -9.67
CA LEU A 121 -4.01 -7.93 -10.24
C LEU A 121 -4.23 -8.33 -11.71
N PHE A 122 -3.15 -8.42 -12.48
CA PHE A 122 -3.22 -8.83 -13.88
C PHE A 122 -3.16 -10.36 -14.09
N GLY A 123 -3.07 -11.18 -13.04
CA GLY A 123 -2.93 -12.62 -13.17
C GLY A 123 -1.66 -13.06 -13.92
N ARG A 124 -0.56 -12.30 -13.81
CA ARG A 124 0.72 -12.51 -14.50
C ARG A 124 1.88 -12.84 -13.56
N MET A 125 1.59 -13.64 -12.53
CA MET A 125 2.62 -14.10 -11.59
C MET A 125 3.73 -14.92 -12.25
N ASP A 126 3.50 -15.45 -13.46
CA ASP A 126 4.50 -16.13 -14.30
C ASP A 126 5.71 -15.24 -14.66
N MET A 127 5.54 -13.91 -14.62
CA MET A 127 6.60 -12.95 -14.96
C MET A 127 7.54 -12.64 -13.79
N LEU A 128 7.19 -13.08 -12.57
CA LEU A 128 7.97 -12.85 -11.36
C LEU A 128 9.05 -13.92 -11.19
N ASN A 129 10.27 -13.51 -10.86
CA ASN A 129 11.27 -14.43 -10.29
C ASN A 129 10.91 -14.75 -8.82
N VAL A 130 9.97 -15.68 -8.61
CA VAL A 130 9.43 -16.03 -7.28
C VAL A 130 10.53 -16.46 -6.30
N ASP A 131 11.48 -17.28 -6.76
CA ASP A 131 12.60 -17.73 -5.91
C ASP A 131 13.52 -16.57 -5.53
N GLY A 132 13.77 -15.64 -6.47
CA GLY A 132 14.50 -14.41 -6.22
C GLY A 132 13.81 -13.54 -5.17
N ALA A 133 12.54 -13.22 -5.39
CA ALA A 133 11.75 -12.40 -4.47
C ALA A 133 11.68 -13.03 -3.07
N THR A 134 11.50 -14.35 -2.99
CA THR A 134 11.49 -15.08 -1.71
C THR A 134 12.84 -14.96 -0.99
N ARG A 135 13.96 -15.16 -1.70
CA ARG A 135 15.31 -14.98 -1.12
C ARG A 135 15.52 -13.54 -0.64
N PHE A 136 15.13 -12.56 -1.44
CA PHE A 136 15.24 -11.14 -1.07
C PHE A 136 14.47 -10.84 0.23
N ILE A 137 13.19 -11.22 0.29
CA ILE A 137 12.34 -11.00 1.48
C ILE A 137 12.92 -11.70 2.72
N LEU A 138 13.36 -12.96 2.59
CA LEU A 138 13.99 -13.69 3.69
C LEU A 138 15.29 -13.03 4.16
N SER A 139 16.05 -12.42 3.25
CA SER A 139 17.31 -11.75 3.60
C SER A 139 17.10 -10.49 4.46
N LEU A 140 15.92 -9.86 4.37
CA LEU A 140 15.55 -8.67 5.15
C LEU A 140 15.02 -9.01 6.56
N GLN A 141 14.85 -10.28 6.90
CA GLN A 141 14.29 -10.68 8.19
C GLN A 141 15.31 -10.53 9.34
N ASN A 142 14.99 -9.68 10.32
CA ASN A 142 15.82 -9.50 11.51
C ASN A 142 15.82 -10.75 12.42
N ARG A 143 17.02 -11.28 12.72
CA ARG A 143 17.21 -12.49 13.54
C ARG A 143 16.59 -12.42 14.95
N SER A 144 16.49 -11.23 15.54
CA SER A 144 15.93 -11.03 16.88
C SER A 144 14.41 -11.20 16.95
N LEU A 145 13.68 -10.90 15.87
CA LEU A 145 12.22 -11.00 15.81
C LEU A 145 11.73 -12.41 15.41
N THR A 146 12.58 -13.21 14.76
CA THR A 146 12.24 -14.56 14.29
C THR A 146 11.82 -15.50 15.41
N LYS A 147 12.46 -15.43 16.59
CA LYS A 147 12.10 -16.35 17.70
C LYS A 147 10.72 -16.04 18.25
N GLU A 148 10.42 -14.78 18.55
CA GLU A 148 9.15 -14.42 19.17
C GLU A 148 7.96 -14.52 18.19
N VAL A 149 8.13 -14.10 16.93
CA VAL A 149 7.04 -14.11 15.95
C VAL A 149 6.78 -15.51 15.39
N ILE A 150 7.82 -16.30 15.07
CA ILE A 150 7.61 -17.70 14.65
C ILE A 150 7.12 -18.52 15.83
N PHE A 151 7.60 -18.30 17.06
CA PHE A 151 7.04 -18.98 18.25
C PHE A 151 5.57 -18.63 18.45
N ARG A 152 5.18 -17.36 18.32
CA ARG A 152 3.77 -16.93 18.43
C ARG A 152 2.88 -17.43 17.29
N LEU A 153 3.41 -17.51 16.06
CA LEU A 153 2.69 -18.08 14.90
C LEU A 153 2.60 -19.61 14.99
N ALA A 154 3.68 -20.30 15.33
CA ALA A 154 3.73 -21.75 15.49
C ALA A 154 2.90 -22.25 16.69
N LEU A 155 2.77 -21.42 17.74
CA LEU A 155 1.87 -21.68 18.86
C LEU A 155 0.41 -21.26 18.62
N GLY A 156 0.09 -20.72 17.43
CA GLY A 156 -1.28 -20.33 17.09
C GLY A 156 -1.88 -19.24 18.00
N VAL A 157 -1.03 -18.40 18.60
CA VAL A 157 -1.46 -17.39 19.60
C VAL A 157 -2.10 -16.16 18.94
N ILE A 158 -1.94 -15.98 17.63
CA ILE A 158 -2.70 -14.98 16.86
C ILE A 158 -4.04 -15.62 16.46
N LYS A 159 -4.97 -15.73 17.42
CA LYS A 159 -6.41 -15.75 17.09
C LYS A 159 -6.87 -14.30 16.92
N GLY A 160 -7.68 -14.09 15.88
CA GLY A 160 -8.09 -12.77 15.39
C GLY A 160 -8.49 -11.78 16.49
N ALA A 161 -8.03 -10.54 16.29
CA ALA A 161 -8.70 -9.36 16.78
C ALA A 161 -9.75 -8.92 15.74
#